data_AF-A0A9Q0SKK1-F1
#
_entry.id   AF-A0A9Q0SKK1-F1
#
_cell.length_a   1.000
_cell.length_b   1.000
_cell.length_c   1.000
_cell.angle_alpha   90.00
_cell.angle_beta   90.00
_cell.angle_gamma   90.00
#
_symmetry.space_group_name_H-M   'P 1'
#
loop_
_entity.id
_entity.type
_entity.pdbx_description
1 polymer ?
#
loop_
_entity_poly.entity_id
_entity_poly.type
_entity_poly.pdbx_seq_one_letter_code
_entity_poly.pdbx_strand_id
1 'polypeptide(L)'
;MTALSEGNEQSLWWELLLRIDSMVLTGLIDSAEASGLRKTVMGNKFSLALVFFDIRQKTDAELLAKLRHFSDKNVFHIIQICTEMEPLVPVGSLSSYVTGLSKALQKKGHMVEVILPKYACLDLTEMQGLREIEAELYSYFNGQLHGNRIWTGIVHGIGVTLIQPLYYSSFFDRERVYGYSDDFERSYRVVGNFHV
;
A
#
# COMPACT_ATOMS: atom_id res chain seq x y z
N MET A 1 5.91 5.56 -15.21
CA MET A 1 6.85 4.93 -14.25
C MET A 1 7.06 3.51 -14.69
N THR A 2 8.27 3.20 -15.14
CA THR A 2 8.66 1.87 -15.63
C THR A 2 8.54 0.87 -14.51
N ALA A 3 7.81 -0.23 -14.75
CA ALA A 3 7.78 -1.38 -13.87
C ALA A 3 9.23 -1.80 -13.56
N LEU A 4 9.57 -1.91 -12.28
CA LEU A 4 10.79 -2.58 -11.86
C LEU A 4 10.67 -4.01 -12.37
N SER A 5 11.43 -4.35 -13.42
CA SER A 5 11.52 -5.73 -13.87
C SER A 5 12.07 -6.59 -12.73
N GLU A 6 11.62 -7.83 -12.58
CA GLU A 6 12.08 -8.75 -11.52
C GLU A 6 13.61 -8.88 -11.46
N GLY A 7 14.30 -8.66 -12.58
CA GLY A 7 15.76 -8.61 -12.67
C GLY A 7 16.41 -7.40 -11.98
N ASN A 8 15.72 -6.26 -11.88
CA ASN A 8 16.22 -5.07 -11.19
C ASN A 8 16.14 -5.22 -9.67
N GLU A 9 15.07 -5.82 -9.15
CA GLU A 9 14.93 -6.07 -7.73
C GLU A 9 16.02 -7.01 -7.21
N GLN A 10 16.20 -8.18 -7.84
CA GLN A 10 17.25 -9.15 -7.46
C GLN A 10 18.66 -8.56 -7.51
N SER A 11 18.94 -7.67 -8.46
CA SER A 11 20.24 -6.98 -8.53
C SER A 11 20.47 -6.05 -7.33
N LEU A 12 19.44 -5.30 -6.92
CA LEU A 12 19.49 -4.38 -5.78
C LEU A 12 19.67 -5.10 -4.44
N TRP A 13 19.09 -6.29 -4.31
CA TRP A 13 19.28 -7.15 -3.14
C TRP A 13 20.74 -7.52 -2.91
N TRP A 14 21.41 -7.98 -3.95
CA TRP A 14 22.83 -8.32 -3.88
C TRP A 14 23.69 -7.09 -3.66
N GLU A 15 23.35 -5.95 -4.25
CA GLU A 15 24.06 -4.69 -4.01
C GLU A 15 24.02 -4.29 -2.53
N LEU A 16 22.88 -4.46 -1.85
CA LEU A 16 22.76 -4.16 -0.43
C LEU A 16 23.56 -5.16 0.44
N LEU A 17 23.48 -6.46 0.14
CA LEU A 17 24.21 -7.50 0.86
C LEU A 17 25.73 -7.30 0.73
N LEU A 18 26.21 -7.00 -0.48
CA LEU A 18 27.63 -6.72 -0.74
C LEU A 18 28.11 -5.46 -0.01
N ARG A 19 27.27 -4.44 0.15
CA ARG A 19 27.60 -3.27 0.95
C ARG A 19 27.69 -3.59 2.44
N ILE A 20 26.79 -4.42 2.97
CA ILE A 20 26.91 -4.92 4.35
C ILE A 20 28.23 -5.66 4.54
N ASP A 21 28.64 -6.50 3.56
CA ASP A 21 29.93 -7.19 3.60
C ASP A 21 31.11 -6.21 3.57
N SER A 22 31.04 -5.17 2.72
CA SER A 22 32.03 -4.10 2.68
C SER A 22 32.13 -3.33 4.01
N MET A 23 31.01 -3.10 4.70
CA MET A 23 30.98 -2.47 6.03
C MET A 23 31.68 -3.33 7.10
N VAL A 24 31.58 -4.66 7.00
CA VAL A 24 32.33 -5.58 7.88
C VAL A 24 33.82 -5.49 7.58
N LEU A 25 34.20 -5.52 6.29
CA LEU A 25 35.60 -5.47 5.87
C LEU A 25 36.29 -4.14 6.21
N THR A 26 35.55 -3.04 6.22
CA THR A 26 36.03 -1.71 6.60
C THR A 26 35.99 -1.46 8.11
N GLY A 27 35.45 -2.39 8.90
CA GLY A 27 35.33 -2.29 10.35
C GLY A 27 34.23 -1.33 10.82
N LEU A 28 33.30 -0.95 9.94
CA LEU A 28 32.17 -0.07 10.27
C LEU A 28 31.12 -0.79 11.15
N ILE A 29 30.99 -2.11 11.00
CA ILE A 29 30.15 -3.00 11.80
C ILE A 29 30.87 -4.32 12.07
N ASP A 30 30.45 -5.03 13.12
CA ASP A 30 30.95 -6.37 13.41
C ASP A 30 30.15 -7.48 12.66
N SER A 31 30.63 -8.71 12.77
CA SER A 31 30.01 -9.87 12.09
C SER A 31 28.62 -10.24 12.66
N ALA A 32 28.36 -9.95 13.93
CA ALA A 32 27.09 -10.26 14.60
C ALA A 32 26.00 -9.29 14.15
N GLU A 33 26.31 -8.00 14.13
CA GLU A 33 25.44 -6.95 13.61
C GLU A 33 25.15 -7.18 12.13
N ALA A 34 26.18 -7.46 11.32
CA ALA A 34 26.00 -7.79 9.91
C ALA A 34 25.06 -8.98 9.69
N SER A 35 25.14 -10.01 10.54
CA SER A 35 24.23 -11.16 10.48
C SER A 35 22.76 -10.76 10.72
N GLY A 36 22.51 -9.91 11.72
CA GLY A 36 21.17 -9.37 12.01
C GLY A 36 20.62 -8.52 10.86
N LEU A 37 21.45 -7.66 10.28
CA LEU A 37 21.08 -6.85 9.12
C LEU A 37 20.78 -7.70 7.89
N ARG A 38 21.61 -8.71 7.56
CA ARG A 38 21.35 -9.63 6.45
C ARG A 38 20.02 -10.38 6.64
N LYS A 39 19.72 -10.84 7.85
CA LYS A 39 18.43 -11.49 8.16
C LYS A 39 17.25 -10.54 7.96
N THR A 40 17.39 -9.29 8.42
CA THR A 40 16.37 -8.24 8.26
C THR A 40 16.12 -7.94 6.78
N VAL A 41 17.20 -7.80 6.00
CA VAL A 41 17.14 -7.61 4.55
C VAL A 41 16.40 -8.79 3.94
N MET A 42 16.94 -10.01 4.05
CA MET A 42 16.40 -11.21 3.39
C MET A 42 14.96 -11.57 3.81
N GLY A 43 14.55 -11.24 5.03
CA GLY A 43 13.22 -11.54 5.55
C GLY A 43 12.13 -10.57 5.10
N ASN A 44 12.48 -9.37 4.63
CA ASN A 44 11.52 -8.28 4.45
C ASN A 44 11.33 -7.91 2.98
N LYS A 45 10.95 -8.89 2.15
CA LYS A 45 10.97 -8.75 0.68
C LYS A 45 10.17 -7.58 0.09
N PHE A 46 9.10 -7.15 0.75
CA PHE A 46 8.15 -6.17 0.20
C PHE A 46 8.36 -4.72 0.66
N SER A 47 8.99 -4.50 1.82
CA SER A 47 9.18 -3.14 2.39
C SER A 47 10.42 -2.41 1.84
N LEU A 48 11.16 -3.04 0.93
CA LEU A 48 12.43 -2.54 0.44
C LEU A 48 12.26 -1.43 -0.59
N ALA A 49 11.16 -1.36 -1.34
CA ALA A 49 10.95 -0.25 -2.28
C ALA A 49 11.13 1.14 -1.63
N LEU A 50 10.73 1.31 -0.36
CA LEU A 50 10.85 2.57 0.38
C LEU A 50 12.26 2.87 0.94
N VAL A 51 13.07 1.85 1.24
CA VAL A 51 14.47 2.03 1.67
C VAL A 51 15.39 2.23 0.45
N PHE A 52 14.97 1.78 -0.73
CA PHE A 52 15.87 1.44 -1.85
C PHE A 52 15.97 2.50 -2.95
N PHE A 53 15.06 3.47 -3.03
CA PHE A 53 15.10 4.49 -4.09
C PHE A 53 16.39 5.34 -4.13
N ASP A 54 17.30 5.19 -3.16
CA ASP A 54 18.63 5.80 -3.24
C ASP A 54 19.71 5.02 -2.48
N ILE A 55 19.83 3.69 -2.68
CA ILE A 55 21.01 2.97 -2.16
C ILE A 55 22.28 3.52 -2.81
N ARG A 56 22.26 3.72 -4.13
CA ARG A 56 23.42 4.13 -4.92
C ARG A 56 23.97 5.52 -4.58
N GLN A 57 23.13 6.41 -4.05
CA GLN A 57 23.55 7.77 -3.70
C GLN A 57 23.95 7.94 -2.23
N LYS A 58 23.77 6.92 -1.39
CA LYS A 58 24.09 7.01 0.05
C LYS A 58 25.47 6.47 0.37
N THR A 59 26.17 7.17 1.25
CA THR A 59 27.38 6.65 1.90
C THR A 59 27.07 5.45 2.79
N ASP A 60 28.09 4.65 3.12
CA ASP A 60 27.91 3.46 3.96
C ASP A 60 27.40 3.79 5.37
N ALA A 61 27.81 4.95 5.92
CA ALA A 61 27.31 5.42 7.20
C ALA A 61 25.81 5.79 7.15
N GLU A 62 25.36 6.48 6.11
CA GLU A 62 23.94 6.82 5.93
C GLU A 62 23.07 5.59 5.68
N LEU A 63 23.59 4.65 4.90
CA LEU A 63 22.92 3.38 4.66
C LEU A 63 22.80 2.59 5.96
N LEU A 64 23.89 2.46 6.73
CA LEU A 64 23.92 1.76 8.01
C LEU A 64 22.95 2.37 9.02
N ALA A 65 22.92 3.71 9.14
CA ALA A 65 21.97 4.40 10.02
C ALA A 65 20.51 4.08 9.67
N LYS A 66 20.19 4.01 8.36
CA LYS A 66 18.86 3.60 7.90
C LYS A 66 18.56 2.13 8.19
N LEU A 67 19.54 1.24 7.97
CA LEU A 67 19.38 -0.19 8.21
C LEU A 67 19.16 -0.50 9.69
N ARG A 68 19.91 0.14 10.60
CA ARG A 68 19.70 0.07 12.05
C ARG A 68 18.30 0.55 12.43
N HIS A 69 17.93 1.73 11.95
CA HIS A 69 16.61 2.30 12.18
C HIS A 69 15.46 1.39 11.69
N PHE A 70 15.71 0.65 10.60
CA PHE A 70 14.74 -0.28 10.05
C PHE A 70 14.70 -1.61 10.83
N SER A 71 15.87 -2.12 11.26
CA SER A 71 15.99 -3.34 12.06
C SER A 71 15.34 -3.20 13.45
N ASP A 72 15.45 -2.01 14.04
CA ASP A 72 14.84 -1.69 15.35
C ASP A 72 13.34 -1.40 15.27
N LYS A 73 12.77 -1.29 14.07
CA LYS A 73 11.37 -0.93 13.86
C LYS A 73 10.53 -2.14 13.48
N ASN A 74 9.42 -2.30 14.21
CA ASN A 74 8.32 -3.16 13.78
C ASN A 74 7.71 -2.59 12.50
N VAL A 75 8.04 -3.18 11.36
CA VAL A 75 7.38 -2.92 10.09
C VAL A 75 6.05 -3.67 10.09
N PHE A 76 4.98 -2.98 9.74
CA PHE A 76 3.63 -3.52 9.72
C PHE A 76 3.08 -3.44 8.31
N HIS A 77 2.25 -4.41 7.96
CA HIS A 77 1.31 -4.28 6.85
C HIS A 77 0.00 -3.73 7.41
N ILE A 78 -0.38 -2.53 6.96
CA ILE A 78 -1.55 -1.80 7.43
C ILE A 78 -2.51 -1.64 6.26
N ILE A 79 -3.72 -2.16 6.41
CA ILE A 79 -4.79 -2.00 5.43
C ILE A 79 -5.79 -1.01 6.01
N GLN A 80 -5.98 0.12 5.32
CA GLN A 80 -6.97 1.13 5.67
C GLN A 80 -8.23 0.92 4.84
N ILE A 81 -9.35 0.59 5.48
CA ILE A 81 -10.64 0.48 4.82
C ILE A 81 -11.41 1.78 5.09
N CYS A 82 -11.79 2.49 4.04
CA CYS A 82 -12.44 3.80 4.15
C CYS A 82 -13.48 4.03 3.05
N THR A 83 -14.26 5.10 3.19
CA THR A 83 -15.22 5.57 2.18
C THR A 83 -14.67 6.70 1.32
N GLU A 84 -13.56 7.33 1.74
CA GLU A 84 -13.00 8.53 1.13
C GLU A 84 -11.46 8.53 1.15
N MET A 85 -10.83 9.06 0.09
CA MET A 85 -9.38 9.21 -0.03
C MET A 85 -9.04 10.27 -1.09
N GLU A 86 -8.11 11.19 -0.82
CA GLU A 86 -7.63 12.12 -1.84
C GLU A 86 -6.63 11.46 -2.81
N PRO A 87 -6.70 11.76 -4.12
CA PRO A 87 -7.63 12.69 -4.78
C PRO A 87 -8.90 12.00 -5.32
N LEU A 88 -9.07 10.70 -5.11
CA LEU A 88 -10.17 9.91 -5.70
C LEU A 88 -11.56 10.36 -5.24
N VAL A 89 -11.70 10.63 -3.94
CA VAL A 89 -12.95 11.05 -3.27
C VAL A 89 -12.65 12.23 -2.34
N PRO A 90 -12.50 13.45 -2.86
CA PRO A 90 -12.12 14.63 -2.08
C PRO A 90 -13.36 15.32 -1.50
N VAL A 91 -14.17 14.60 -0.71
CA VAL A 91 -15.50 15.08 -0.30
C VAL A 91 -15.49 15.73 1.07
N GLY A 92 -14.83 15.13 2.06
CA GLY A 92 -14.68 15.67 3.41
C GLY A 92 -13.25 15.61 3.92
N SER A 93 -13.04 16.07 5.15
CA SER A 93 -11.71 16.08 5.78
C SER A 93 -11.11 14.68 5.94
N LEU A 94 -11.97 13.64 6.03
CA LEU A 94 -11.53 12.25 6.13
C LEU A 94 -10.62 11.86 4.95
N SER A 95 -10.97 12.30 3.73
CA SER A 95 -10.20 12.00 2.52
C SER A 95 -8.73 12.42 2.63
N SER A 96 -8.49 13.65 3.10
CA SER A 96 -7.15 14.19 3.32
C SER A 96 -6.44 13.49 4.49
N TYR A 97 -7.18 13.10 5.55
CA TYR A 97 -6.62 12.34 6.68
C TYR A 97 -6.12 10.96 6.25
N VAL A 98 -6.90 10.20 5.47
CA VAL A 98 -6.50 8.88 4.96
C VAL A 98 -5.22 8.98 4.14
N THR A 99 -5.19 9.90 3.18
CA THR A 99 -4.01 10.11 2.32
C THR A 99 -2.80 10.60 3.12
N GLY A 100 -3.00 11.54 4.06
CA GLY A 100 -1.94 12.08 4.91
C GLY A 100 -1.36 11.03 5.87
N LEU A 101 -2.22 10.26 6.53
CA LEU A 101 -1.82 9.19 7.45
C LEU A 101 -1.08 8.07 6.71
N SER A 102 -1.60 7.64 5.55
CA SER A 102 -0.95 6.64 4.71
C SER A 102 0.48 7.06 4.33
N LYS A 103 0.65 8.31 3.87
CA LYS A 103 1.98 8.86 3.56
C LYS A 103 2.89 8.93 4.79
N ALA A 104 2.35 9.30 5.96
CA ALA A 104 3.12 9.36 7.20
C ALA A 104 3.62 7.98 7.65
N LEU A 105 2.76 6.96 7.55
CA LEU A 105 3.08 5.57 7.88
C LEU A 105 4.10 4.98 6.88
N GLN A 106 3.94 5.23 5.58
CA GLN A 106 4.94 4.85 4.57
C GLN A 106 6.30 5.50 4.84
N LYS A 107 6.34 6.80 5.19
CA LYS A 107 7.57 7.50 5.60
C LYS A 107 8.22 6.88 6.84
N LYS A 108 7.45 6.21 7.68
CA LYS A 108 7.97 5.47 8.85
C LYS A 108 8.47 4.06 8.52
N GLY A 109 8.23 3.59 7.29
CA GLY A 109 8.67 2.29 6.78
C GLY A 109 7.59 1.22 6.76
N HIS A 110 6.32 1.55 7.01
CA HIS A 110 5.23 0.58 6.98
C HIS A 110 4.69 0.39 5.55
N MET A 111 4.22 -0.82 5.24
CA MET A 111 3.47 -1.08 4.02
C MET A 111 2.02 -0.68 4.28
N VAL A 112 1.49 0.23 3.46
CA VAL A 112 0.13 0.73 3.62
C VAL A 112 -0.63 0.61 2.31
N GLU A 113 -1.79 0.00 2.38
CA GLU A 113 -2.76 -0.12 1.29
C GLU A 113 -4.11 0.43 1.73
N VAL A 114 -4.86 0.95 0.77
CA VAL A 114 -6.20 1.50 1.01
C VAL A 114 -7.22 0.71 0.22
N ILE A 115 -8.31 0.34 0.88
CA ILE A 115 -9.48 -0.29 0.26
C ILE A 115 -10.66 0.64 0.39
N LEU A 116 -11.34 0.92 -0.72
CA LEU A 116 -12.55 1.73 -0.73
C LEU A 116 -13.52 1.29 -1.84
N PRO A 117 -14.79 1.72 -1.82
CA PRO A 117 -15.73 1.44 -2.89
C PRO A 117 -15.34 2.15 -4.19
N LYS A 118 -15.63 1.51 -5.31
CA LYS A 118 -15.56 2.15 -6.63
C LYS A 118 -16.85 2.94 -6.88
N TYR A 119 -16.88 4.21 -6.51
CA TYR A 119 -17.98 5.10 -6.91
C TYR A 119 -17.92 5.39 -8.42
N ALA A 120 -19.08 5.63 -9.04
CA ALA A 120 -19.13 6.02 -10.46
C ALA A 120 -18.57 7.42 -10.72
N CYS A 121 -18.70 8.32 -9.73
CA CYS A 121 -18.17 9.68 -9.81
C CYS A 121 -16.65 9.79 -9.55
N LEU A 122 -15.94 8.67 -9.38
CA LEU A 122 -14.49 8.69 -9.15
C LEU A 122 -13.76 9.21 -10.38
N ASP A 123 -12.86 10.16 -10.16
CA ASP A 123 -11.83 10.47 -11.14
C ASP A 123 -10.72 9.42 -11.07
N LEU A 124 -10.78 8.46 -11.99
CA LEU A 124 -9.81 7.38 -12.08
C LEU A 124 -8.55 7.77 -12.86
N THR A 125 -8.47 8.98 -13.43
CA THR A 125 -7.30 9.43 -14.19
C THR A 125 -6.06 9.61 -13.30
N GLU A 126 -6.27 9.92 -12.02
CA GLU A 126 -5.24 10.04 -10.99
C GLU A 126 -4.68 8.68 -10.53
N MET A 127 -5.29 7.57 -10.97
CA MET A 127 -4.91 6.22 -10.57
C MET A 127 -3.98 5.58 -11.61
N GLN A 128 -2.72 5.41 -11.23
CA GLN A 128 -1.71 4.82 -12.08
C GLN A 128 -1.82 3.30 -12.11
N GLY A 129 -1.65 2.70 -13.30
CA GLY A 129 -1.67 1.25 -13.46
C GLY A 129 -3.01 0.61 -13.10
N LEU A 130 -4.11 1.35 -13.25
CA LEU A 130 -5.46 0.86 -13.01
C LEU A 130 -5.71 -0.42 -13.82
N ARG A 131 -6.08 -1.49 -13.13
CA ARG A 131 -6.44 -2.77 -13.73
C ARG A 131 -7.58 -3.44 -12.97
N GLU A 132 -8.47 -4.08 -13.69
CA GLU A 132 -9.41 -5.04 -13.11
C GLU A 132 -8.66 -6.35 -12.81
N ILE A 133 -8.95 -6.95 -11.66
CA ILE A 133 -8.50 -8.31 -11.34
C ILE A 133 -9.58 -9.25 -11.86
N GLU A 134 -9.21 -10.12 -12.81
CA GLU A 134 -10.08 -11.18 -13.35
C GLU A 134 -10.26 -12.31 -12.32
N ALA A 135 -10.97 -12.03 -11.23
CA ALA A 135 -11.31 -12.97 -10.19
C ALA A 135 -12.76 -12.77 -9.73
N GLU A 136 -13.49 -13.87 -9.55
CA GLU A 136 -14.84 -13.83 -8.98
C GLU A 136 -14.77 -13.72 -7.46
N LEU A 137 -15.12 -12.55 -6.92
CA LEU A 137 -15.12 -12.32 -5.48
C LEU A 137 -16.53 -12.01 -4.98
N TYR A 138 -16.92 -12.67 -3.89
CA TYR A 138 -18.26 -12.56 -3.33
C TYR A 138 -18.20 -12.03 -1.90
N SER A 139 -19.15 -11.17 -1.54
CA SER A 139 -19.36 -10.70 -0.17
C SER A 139 -20.75 -11.13 0.30
N TYR A 140 -20.87 -11.50 1.57
CA TYR A 140 -22.16 -11.91 2.14
C TYR A 140 -22.89 -10.70 2.72
N PHE A 141 -24.14 -10.49 2.34
CA PHE A 141 -24.98 -9.43 2.90
C PHE A 141 -26.46 -9.78 2.76
N ASN A 142 -27.23 -9.52 3.83
CA ASN A 142 -28.69 -9.72 3.87
C ASN A 142 -29.14 -11.11 3.39
N GLY A 143 -28.49 -12.17 3.89
CA GLY A 143 -28.86 -13.54 3.55
C GLY A 143 -28.30 -14.08 2.24
N GLN A 144 -27.59 -13.27 1.45
CA GLN A 144 -27.19 -13.59 0.07
C GLN A 144 -25.72 -13.28 -0.20
N LEU A 145 -25.12 -14.01 -1.15
CA LEU A 145 -23.80 -13.69 -1.71
C LEU A 145 -23.96 -12.68 -2.85
N HIS A 146 -23.12 -11.65 -2.85
CA HIS A 146 -23.10 -10.59 -3.85
C HIS A 146 -21.73 -10.57 -4.52
N GLY A 147 -21.72 -10.68 -5.85
CA GLY A 147 -20.49 -10.59 -6.63
C GLY A 147 -19.92 -9.17 -6.65
N ASN A 148 -18.59 -9.07 -6.70
CA ASN A 148 -17.83 -7.84 -6.77
C ASN A 148 -16.73 -7.95 -7.82
N ARG A 149 -16.48 -6.85 -8.54
CA ARG A 149 -15.26 -6.68 -9.33
C ARG A 149 -14.25 -5.91 -8.50
N ILE A 150 -12.98 -6.31 -8.61
CA ILE A 150 -11.89 -5.67 -7.89
C ILE A 150 -11.01 -4.94 -8.88
N TRP A 151 -10.70 -3.69 -8.56
CA TRP A 151 -9.79 -2.87 -9.33
C TRP A 151 -8.61 -2.50 -8.46
N THR A 152 -7.41 -2.50 -9.04
CA THR A 152 -6.19 -2.15 -8.34
C THR A 152 -5.40 -1.12 -9.11
N GLY A 153 -4.60 -0.33 -8.38
CA GLY A 153 -3.77 0.72 -8.95
C GLY A 153 -3.08 1.51 -7.85
N ILE A 154 -2.41 2.59 -8.23
CA ILE A 154 -1.56 3.37 -7.34
C ILE A 154 -1.99 4.83 -7.37
N VAL A 155 -2.18 5.41 -6.20
CA VAL A 155 -2.51 6.84 -6.02
C VAL A 155 -1.47 7.46 -5.11
N HIS A 156 -0.73 8.46 -5.60
CA HIS A 156 0.35 9.13 -4.85
C HIS A 156 1.35 8.15 -4.16
N GLY A 157 1.63 7.01 -4.78
CA GLY A 157 2.52 5.98 -4.23
C GLY A 157 1.89 5.04 -3.19
N ILE A 158 0.58 5.13 -2.98
CA ILE A 158 -0.19 4.25 -2.09
C ILE A 158 -0.93 3.23 -2.96
N GLY A 159 -0.84 1.93 -2.60
CA GLY A 159 -1.62 0.88 -3.25
C GLY A 159 -3.09 1.03 -2.91
N VAL A 160 -3.94 1.07 -3.93
CA VAL A 160 -5.38 1.26 -3.79
C VAL A 160 -6.12 0.10 -4.43
N THR A 161 -7.06 -0.47 -3.67
CA THR A 161 -8.02 -1.46 -4.14
C THR A 161 -9.42 -0.86 -4.12
N LEU A 162 -10.08 -0.82 -5.29
CA LEU A 162 -11.47 -0.39 -5.41
C LEU A 162 -12.38 -1.60 -5.56
N ILE A 163 -13.44 -1.62 -4.76
CA ILE A 163 -14.44 -2.69 -4.78
C ILE A 163 -15.68 -2.17 -5.51
N GLN A 164 -16.03 -2.82 -6.61
CA GLN A 164 -17.21 -2.50 -7.40
C GLN A 164 -18.27 -3.60 -7.22
N PRO A 165 -19.33 -3.34 -6.43
CA PRO A 165 -20.44 -4.29 -6.30
C PRO A 165 -21.17 -4.48 -7.63
N LEU A 166 -21.44 -5.73 -8.00
CA LEU A 166 -22.23 -6.07 -9.19
C LEU A 166 -23.73 -6.01 -8.90
N TYR A 167 -24.12 -6.33 -7.67
CA TYR A 167 -25.49 -6.24 -7.18
C TYR A 167 -25.67 -4.98 -6.33
N TYR A 168 -26.83 -4.33 -6.45
CA TYR A 168 -27.09 -3.01 -5.87
C TYR A 168 -26.08 -1.92 -6.29
N SER A 169 -25.58 -2.00 -7.54
CA SER A 169 -24.67 -1.00 -8.10
C SER A 169 -25.20 0.43 -7.94
N SER A 170 -26.52 0.62 -7.95
CA SER A 170 -27.20 1.90 -7.73
C SER A 170 -26.82 2.62 -6.44
N PHE A 171 -26.24 1.96 -5.43
CA PHE A 171 -25.70 2.66 -4.25
C PHE A 171 -24.38 3.38 -4.56
N PHE A 172 -23.52 2.83 -5.41
CA PHE A 172 -22.19 3.38 -5.71
C PHE A 172 -22.13 4.01 -7.11
N ASP A 173 -23.13 3.74 -7.93
CA ASP A 173 -23.34 4.27 -9.27
C ASP A 173 -24.24 5.52 -9.23
N ARG A 174 -23.75 6.58 -8.57
CA ARG A 174 -24.46 7.86 -8.42
C ARG A 174 -23.53 9.04 -8.66
N GLU A 175 -24.13 10.21 -8.90
CA GLU A 175 -23.42 11.46 -9.16
C GLU A 175 -22.61 11.99 -7.97
N ARG A 176 -22.94 11.56 -6.74
CA ARG A 176 -22.33 12.08 -5.50
C ARG A 176 -22.04 10.95 -4.52
N VAL A 177 -21.06 11.19 -3.63
CA VAL A 177 -20.71 10.23 -2.57
C VAL A 177 -21.61 10.37 -1.34
N TYR A 178 -22.14 11.55 -1.03
CA TYR A 178 -23.11 11.78 0.06
C TYR A 178 -24.26 12.68 -0.39
N GLY A 179 -25.27 12.83 0.47
CA GLY A 179 -26.45 13.67 0.28
C GLY A 179 -27.71 12.89 -0.08
N TYR A 180 -27.72 11.57 0.12
CA TYR A 180 -28.87 10.71 -0.16
C TYR A 180 -29.54 10.25 1.13
N SER A 181 -30.83 9.94 1.06
CA SER A 181 -31.61 9.47 2.21
C SER A 181 -31.14 8.13 2.77
N ASP A 182 -30.36 7.37 2.00
CA ASP A 182 -29.86 6.03 2.30
C ASP A 182 -28.35 5.99 2.60
N ASP A 183 -27.70 7.14 2.84
CA ASP A 183 -26.25 7.20 3.10
C ASP A 183 -25.80 6.32 4.29
N PHE A 184 -26.64 6.20 5.33
CA PHE A 184 -26.37 5.31 6.47
C PHE A 184 -26.20 3.85 6.04
N GLU A 185 -27.10 3.33 5.19
CA GLU A 185 -27.04 1.94 4.74
C GLU A 185 -25.81 1.69 3.85
N ARG A 186 -25.37 2.70 3.11
CA ARG A 186 -24.19 2.63 2.24
C ARG A 186 -22.92 2.45 3.06
N SER A 187 -22.74 3.20 4.15
CA SER A 187 -21.54 3.10 5.00
C SER A 187 -21.35 1.70 5.61
N TYR A 188 -22.43 1.03 6.04
CA TYR A 188 -22.34 -0.33 6.59
C TYR A 188 -21.95 -1.37 5.55
N ARG A 189 -22.31 -1.18 4.27
CA ARG A 189 -21.98 -2.12 3.19
C ARG A 189 -20.50 -2.10 2.79
N VAL A 190 -19.81 -0.99 3.05
CA VAL A 190 -18.35 -0.86 2.79
C VAL A 190 -17.52 -1.55 3.87
N VAL A 191 -18.00 -1.55 5.11
CA VAL A 191 -17.21 -2.01 6.28
C VAL A 191 -17.64 -3.41 6.75
N GLY A 192 -18.81 -3.89 6.31
CA GLY A 192 -19.56 -4.93 7.02
C GLY A 192 -19.07 -6.38 6.90
N ASN A 193 -18.45 -6.84 5.81
CA ASN A 193 -18.24 -8.29 5.61
C ASN A 193 -17.09 -8.64 4.65
N PHE A 194 -15.91 -8.07 4.84
CA PHE A 194 -14.69 -8.61 4.21
C PHE A 194 -14.05 -9.61 5.16
N HIS A 195 -14.31 -10.91 4.94
CA HIS A 195 -13.47 -11.95 5.51
C HIS A 195 -12.22 -12.02 4.63
N VAL A 196 -11.13 -11.39 5.09
CA VAL A 196 -9.78 -11.52 4.51
C VAL A 196 -9.09 -12.70 5.16
#